data_AF-A0A7C4X3E1-F1
#
_entry.id   AF-A0A7C4X3E1-F1
#
_cell.length_a   1.000
_cell.length_b   1.000
_cell.length_c   1.000
_cell.angle_alpha   90.00
_cell.angle_beta   90.00
_cell.angle_gamma   90.00
#
_symmetry.space_group_name_H-M   'P 1'
#
loop_
_entity.id
_entity.type
_entity.pdbx_description
1 polymer ?
#
loop_
_entity_poly.entity_id
_entity_poly.type
_entity_poly.pdbx_seq_one_letter_code
_entity_poly.pdbx_strand_id
1 'polypeptide(L)'
;MSKLQKGSNNLILCGKILAVVLLASGLVTQSISAQSSGKSLKASNAPIITKVVYQGDDKVYKDNPLKDNEFYNPILQGCYPDPSICKRGDDYFMVTSSFAFNPGVPIFHSKDLVNWKQIGHVLERPSQLKVEYTGMAAGVYAPTIRYNPHNETFYMITTQFAGDFG
;
A
#
# COMPACT_ATOMS: atom_id res chain seq x y z
N MET A 1 -58.33 36.66 0.95
CA MET A 1 -59.31 35.58 0.74
C MET A 1 -58.63 34.25 1.00
N SER A 2 -58.83 33.66 2.19
CA SER A 2 -59.79 32.54 2.48
C SER A 2 -59.16 31.16 2.19
N LYS A 3 -58.67 30.43 3.21
CA LYS A 3 -59.42 29.41 4.04
C LYS A 3 -59.68 28.13 3.20
N LEU A 4 -59.46 26.86 3.61
CA LEU A 4 -59.50 26.15 4.90
C LEU A 4 -59.09 24.64 4.69
N GLN A 5 -58.51 24.01 5.72
CA GLN A 5 -58.73 22.65 6.34
C GLN A 5 -59.02 21.37 5.50
N LYS A 6 -58.90 20.11 5.96
CA LYS A 6 -58.23 19.33 7.04
C LYS A 6 -58.83 17.89 6.99
N GLY A 7 -58.01 16.85 7.14
CA GLY A 7 -58.38 15.49 7.64
C GLY A 7 -59.01 14.52 6.62
N SER A 8 -59.11 13.20 6.83
CA SER A 8 -58.63 12.26 7.86
C SER A 8 -58.97 10.83 7.37
N ASN A 9 -58.02 9.90 7.48
CA ASN A 9 -58.08 8.46 7.83
C ASN A 9 -59.12 7.45 7.26
N ASN A 10 -58.54 6.26 7.01
CA ASN A 10 -59.04 4.87 7.16
C ASN A 10 -59.74 4.20 5.97
N LEU A 11 -59.11 3.17 5.38
CA LEU A 11 -59.03 1.74 5.78
C LEU A 11 -60.28 0.97 5.32
N ILE A 12 -60.13 0.17 4.25
CA ILE A 12 -61.10 -0.82 3.80
C ILE A 12 -60.42 -2.19 3.83
N LEU A 13 -60.92 -3.06 4.71
CA LEU A 13 -60.64 -4.49 4.78
C LEU A 13 -61.95 -5.24 4.50
N CYS A 14 -61.99 -6.07 3.47
CA CYS A 14 -63.02 -7.10 3.23
C CYS A 14 -62.48 -8.00 2.10
N GLY A 15 -62.41 -9.32 2.16
CA GLY A 15 -62.78 -10.32 3.13
C GLY A 15 -62.55 -11.70 2.49
N LYS A 16 -62.45 -12.75 3.31
CA LYS A 16 -63.06 -14.08 3.08
C LYS A 16 -62.82 -14.98 4.28
N ILE A 17 -63.93 -15.54 4.74
CA ILE A 17 -64.19 -16.37 5.91
C ILE A 17 -64.02 -17.85 5.52
N LEU A 18 -63.44 -18.71 6.37
CA LEU A 18 -64.06 -19.99 6.83
C LEU A 18 -63.23 -20.78 7.89
N ALA A 19 -63.91 -21.11 9.01
CA ALA A 19 -63.81 -22.27 9.94
C ALA A 19 -62.42 -22.72 10.50
N VAL A 20 -62.08 -22.53 11.78
CA VAL A 20 -62.50 -23.21 13.05
C VAL A 20 -62.21 -24.72 13.10
N VAL A 21 -61.19 -25.14 13.87
CA VAL A 21 -61.23 -26.20 14.92
C VAL A 21 -60.07 -25.96 15.91
N LEU A 22 -60.41 -25.86 17.20
CA LEU A 22 -59.51 -25.86 18.36
C LEU A 22 -59.15 -27.30 18.75
N LEU A 23 -57.88 -27.63 19.02
CA LEU A 23 -57.48 -28.64 20.00
C LEU A 23 -56.00 -28.48 20.40
N ALA A 24 -55.73 -28.82 21.66
CA ALA A 24 -54.65 -28.33 22.50
C ALA A 24 -53.25 -28.93 22.27
N SER A 25 -52.28 -28.16 22.76
CA SER A 25 -51.02 -28.55 23.41
C SER A 25 -49.98 -29.34 22.61
N GLY A 26 -48.86 -28.66 22.32
CA GLY A 26 -47.57 -29.34 22.18
C GLY A 26 -46.67 -28.75 21.10
N LEU A 27 -45.50 -28.27 21.56
CA LEU A 27 -44.24 -28.10 20.83
C LEU A 27 -43.99 -26.82 20.02
N VAL A 28 -43.12 -26.00 20.64
CA VAL A 28 -41.89 -25.42 20.09
C VAL A 28 -42.03 -24.50 18.86
N THR A 29 -41.90 -23.20 19.12
CA THR A 29 -41.44 -22.21 18.15
C THR A 29 -40.06 -22.62 17.61
N GLN A 30 -40.00 -23.11 16.37
CA GLN A 30 -38.72 -23.23 15.67
C GLN A 30 -38.34 -21.86 15.12
N SER A 31 -37.42 -21.20 15.82
CA SER A 31 -36.64 -20.11 15.26
C SER A 31 -35.88 -20.64 14.04
N ILE A 32 -36.14 -20.10 12.85
CA ILE A 32 -35.30 -20.35 11.68
C ILE A 32 -33.97 -19.64 11.92
N SER A 33 -33.04 -20.33 12.58
CA SER A 33 -31.63 -19.95 12.57
C SER A 33 -31.09 -20.25 11.18
N ALA A 34 -30.86 -19.21 10.38
CA ALA A 34 -30.04 -19.31 9.19
C ALA A 34 -28.64 -19.75 9.62
N GLN A 35 -28.37 -21.06 9.58
CA GLN A 35 -27.02 -21.59 9.65
C GLN A 35 -26.31 -21.15 8.37
N SER A 36 -25.62 -20.01 8.47
CA SER A 36 -24.39 -19.80 7.74
C SER A 36 -23.56 -21.05 7.96
N SER A 37 -23.55 -21.93 6.95
CA SER A 37 -22.54 -22.97 6.84
C SER A 37 -21.24 -22.24 6.57
N GLY A 38 -20.67 -21.69 7.64
CA GLY A 38 -19.29 -21.26 7.68
C GLY A 38 -18.46 -22.48 7.37
N LYS A 39 -18.18 -22.70 6.08
CA LYS A 39 -17.06 -23.53 5.66
C LYS A 39 -15.86 -22.90 6.34
N SER A 40 -15.45 -23.50 7.46
CA SER A 40 -14.16 -23.25 8.07
C SER A 40 -13.14 -23.38 6.95
N LEU A 41 -12.58 -22.26 6.50
CA LEU A 41 -11.47 -22.26 5.57
C LEU A 41 -10.39 -23.09 6.25
N LYS A 42 -10.16 -24.32 5.77
CA LYS A 42 -9.03 -25.13 6.22
C LYS A 42 -7.80 -24.25 6.02
N ALA A 43 -7.06 -24.00 7.10
CA ALA A 43 -5.78 -23.32 7.03
C ALA A 43 -4.97 -24.06 5.95
N SER A 44 -4.69 -23.35 4.86
CA SER A 44 -3.87 -23.88 3.79
C SER A 44 -2.51 -24.19 4.38
N ASN A 45 -1.99 -25.42 4.24
CA ASN A 45 -0.60 -25.75 4.55
C ASN A 45 0.38 -25.07 3.57
N ALA A 46 -0.02 -23.97 2.94
CA ALA A 46 0.84 -23.19 2.07
C ALA A 46 1.99 -22.60 2.90
N PRO A 47 3.23 -22.70 2.40
CA PRO A 47 4.36 -22.09 3.06
C PRO A 47 4.17 -20.56 3.12
N ILE A 48 4.29 -19.99 4.32
CA ILE A 48 4.32 -18.55 4.52
C ILE A 48 5.79 -18.12 4.59
N ILE A 49 6.25 -17.35 3.61
CA ILE A 49 7.58 -16.73 3.66
C ILE A 49 7.47 -15.49 4.53
N THR A 50 8.06 -15.54 5.73
CA THR A 50 8.05 -14.42 6.68
C THR A 50 9.26 -13.51 6.55
N LYS A 51 10.37 -14.03 6.01
CA LYS A 51 11.63 -13.29 5.87
C LYS A 51 12.42 -13.84 4.70
N VAL A 52 12.99 -12.93 3.91
CA VAL A 52 14.04 -13.23 2.93
C VAL A 52 15.28 -12.45 3.37
N VAL A 53 16.44 -13.10 3.39
CA VAL A 53 17.74 -12.46 3.67
C VAL A 53 18.67 -12.77 2.51
N TYR A 54 19.12 -11.73 1.84
CA TYR A 54 20.18 -11.81 0.85
C TYR A 54 21.53 -11.52 1.54
N GLN A 55 22.52 -12.39 1.33
CA GLN A 55 23.84 -12.32 1.98
C GLN A 55 24.97 -11.90 1.02
N GLY A 56 24.70 -11.75 -0.27
CA GLY A 56 25.74 -11.40 -1.25
C GLY A 56 26.74 -12.51 -1.58
N ASP A 57 26.47 -13.78 -1.23
CA ASP A 57 27.37 -14.91 -1.52
C ASP A 57 27.18 -15.51 -2.93
N ASP A 58 26.97 -14.63 -3.92
CA ASP A 58 26.74 -15.07 -5.31
C ASP A 58 28.05 -15.51 -5.97
N LYS A 59 27.94 -16.52 -6.84
CA LYS A 59 29.07 -17.06 -7.61
C LYS A 59 29.84 -15.98 -8.40
N VAL A 60 29.15 -14.94 -8.87
CA VAL A 60 29.75 -13.86 -9.67
C VAL A 60 30.89 -13.15 -8.92
N TYR A 61 30.77 -12.95 -7.60
CA TYR A 61 31.81 -12.27 -6.80
C TYR A 61 32.99 -13.18 -6.48
N LYS A 62 32.78 -14.50 -6.49
CA LYS A 62 33.85 -15.50 -6.35
C LYS A 62 34.67 -15.61 -7.64
N ASP A 63 33.98 -15.56 -8.78
CA ASP A 63 34.62 -15.68 -10.10
C ASP A 63 35.32 -14.38 -10.54
N ASN A 64 34.94 -13.23 -9.97
CA ASN A 64 35.46 -11.90 -10.35
C ASN A 64 35.91 -11.09 -9.13
N PRO A 65 36.94 -11.51 -8.38
CA PRO A 65 37.39 -10.78 -7.20
C PRO A 65 37.91 -9.38 -7.55
N LEU A 66 37.55 -8.38 -6.74
CA LEU A 66 38.07 -7.02 -6.87
C LEU A 66 39.57 -6.96 -6.56
N LYS A 67 40.29 -6.14 -7.32
CA LYS A 67 41.63 -5.69 -6.97
C LYS A 67 41.57 -4.38 -6.19
N ASP A 68 42.73 -3.93 -5.72
CA ASP A 68 42.85 -2.64 -5.05
C ASP A 68 42.32 -1.50 -5.93
N ASN A 69 41.47 -0.65 -5.33
CA ASN A 69 40.77 0.46 -5.98
C ASN A 69 39.75 0.08 -7.07
N GLU A 70 39.30 -1.18 -7.11
CA GLU A 70 38.15 -1.59 -7.92
C GLU A 70 36.86 -1.63 -7.08
N PHE A 71 35.71 -1.55 -7.75
CA PHE A 71 34.40 -1.73 -7.14
C PHE A 71 33.46 -2.45 -8.10
N TYR A 72 32.42 -3.09 -7.58
CA TYR A 72 31.40 -3.74 -8.40
C TYR A 72 30.36 -2.73 -8.89
N ASN A 73 29.99 -2.85 -10.16
CA ASN A 73 28.85 -2.17 -10.76
C ASN A 73 27.76 -3.21 -11.08
N PRO A 74 26.48 -3.00 -10.72
CA PRO A 74 25.89 -1.79 -10.13
C PRO A 74 26.25 -1.55 -8.66
N ILE A 75 26.48 -0.28 -8.31
CA ILE A 75 26.72 0.17 -6.91
C ILE A 75 25.47 0.06 -6.02
N LEU A 76 24.28 0.03 -6.64
CA LEU A 76 23.01 -0.32 -6.00
C LEU A 76 22.38 -1.47 -6.78
N GLN A 77 22.40 -2.67 -6.21
CA GLN A 77 21.82 -3.87 -6.82
C GLN A 77 20.33 -3.98 -6.52
N GLY A 78 19.54 -4.38 -7.52
CA GLY A 78 18.08 -4.50 -7.40
C GLY A 78 17.34 -3.44 -8.20
N CYS A 79 16.14 -3.08 -7.75
CA CYS A 79 15.27 -2.11 -8.43
C CYS A 79 15.49 -0.70 -7.87
N TYR A 80 16.54 -0.03 -8.34
CA TYR A 80 16.92 1.32 -7.92
C TYR A 80 17.14 2.26 -9.13
N PRO A 81 16.07 2.63 -9.84
CA PRO A 81 16.16 3.42 -11.07
C PRO A 81 16.24 4.93 -10.79
N ASP A 82 16.62 5.68 -11.82
CA ASP A 82 16.63 7.15 -11.81
C ASP A 82 17.41 7.78 -10.63
N PRO A 83 18.68 7.39 -10.39
CA PRO A 83 19.43 7.91 -9.27
C PRO A 83 19.66 9.41 -9.41
N SER A 84 19.29 10.16 -8.37
CA SER A 84 19.66 11.57 -8.21
C SER A 84 20.50 11.76 -6.97
N ILE A 85 21.61 12.47 -7.10
CA ILE A 85 22.62 12.62 -6.04
C ILE A 85 22.84 14.10 -5.68
N CYS A 86 23.13 14.37 -4.41
CA CYS A 86 23.66 15.65 -3.96
C CYS A 86 24.68 15.46 -2.83
N LYS A 87 25.47 16.51 -2.56
CA LYS A 87 26.51 16.53 -1.50
C LYS A 87 26.16 17.56 -0.43
N ARG A 88 26.42 17.22 0.83
CA ARG A 88 26.46 18.15 1.98
C ARG A 88 27.75 17.89 2.76
N GLY A 89 28.69 18.84 2.74
CA GLY A 89 30.00 18.63 3.38
C GLY A 89 30.75 17.46 2.74
N ASP A 90 31.03 16.43 3.52
CA ASP A 90 31.68 15.18 3.08
C ASP A 90 30.69 14.02 2.89
N ASP A 91 29.40 14.30 2.97
CA ASP A 91 28.33 13.32 2.86
C ASP A 91 27.65 13.41 1.49
N TYR A 92 27.43 12.25 0.88
CA TYR A 92 26.67 12.10 -0.35
C TYR A 92 25.31 11.46 -0.05
N PHE A 93 24.28 11.98 -0.68
CA PHE A 93 22.90 11.49 -0.56
C PHE A 93 22.37 11.16 -1.94
N MET A 94 21.77 9.98 -2.08
CA MET A 94 21.16 9.53 -3.32
C MET A 94 19.69 9.15 -3.08
N VAL A 95 18.83 9.48 -4.03
CA VAL A 95 17.43 9.04 -4.06
C VAL A 95 17.13 8.34 -5.38
N THR A 96 16.20 7.40 -5.37
CA THR A 96 15.78 6.65 -6.57
C THR A 96 14.26 6.63 -6.69
N SER A 97 13.74 6.37 -7.89
CA SER A 97 12.30 6.20 -8.09
C SER A 97 11.80 4.95 -7.36
N SER A 98 10.49 4.93 -7.05
CA SER A 98 9.87 3.84 -6.29
C SER A 98 8.52 3.39 -6.84
N PHE A 99 8.01 3.98 -7.93
CA PHE A 99 6.75 3.59 -8.55
C PHE A 99 5.62 3.42 -7.51
N ALA A 100 4.95 2.26 -7.50
CA ALA A 100 3.85 1.93 -6.60
C ALA A 100 4.31 1.42 -5.22
N PHE A 101 5.62 1.36 -4.95
CA PHE A 101 6.13 0.92 -3.65
C PHE A 101 5.93 2.02 -2.59
N ASN A 102 5.42 1.60 -1.43
CA ASN A 102 5.27 2.41 -0.23
C ASN A 102 6.02 1.72 0.93
N PRO A 103 6.91 2.41 1.68
CA PRO A 103 7.25 3.84 1.56
C PRO A 103 7.98 4.21 0.25
N GLY A 104 7.84 5.47 -0.18
CA GLY A 104 8.33 5.94 -1.48
C GLY A 104 9.62 6.77 -1.41
N VAL A 105 10.34 6.82 -2.53
CA VAL A 105 11.63 7.50 -2.69
C VAL A 105 12.65 7.04 -1.62
N PRO A 106 13.24 5.85 -1.75
CA PRO A 106 14.30 5.42 -0.85
C PRO A 106 15.47 6.42 -0.91
N ILE A 107 16.09 6.67 0.24
CA ILE A 107 17.25 7.56 0.38
C ILE A 107 18.45 6.79 0.92
N PHE A 108 19.58 7.01 0.27
CA PHE A 108 20.86 6.38 0.57
C PHE A 108 21.90 7.42 0.96
N HIS A 109 22.84 6.99 1.80
CA HIS A 109 23.97 7.79 2.25
C HIS A 109 25.29 7.07 1.94
N SER A 110 26.30 7.85 1.57
CA SER A 110 27.67 7.39 1.35
C SER A 110 28.68 8.47 1.70
N LYS A 111 29.92 8.07 1.98
CA LYS A 111 31.10 8.94 2.13
C LYS A 111 32.08 8.83 0.95
N ASP A 112 31.96 7.78 0.14
CA ASP A 112 32.96 7.38 -0.86
C ASP A 112 32.38 7.14 -2.27
N LEU A 113 31.07 7.37 -2.46
CA LEU A 113 30.32 7.16 -3.70
C LEU A 113 30.20 5.69 -4.15
N VAL A 114 30.77 4.74 -3.41
CA VAL A 114 30.79 3.31 -3.74
C VAL A 114 29.92 2.52 -2.77
N ASN A 115 30.12 2.74 -1.47
CA ASN A 115 29.42 2.04 -0.41
C ASN A 115 28.23 2.87 0.04
N TRP A 116 27.03 2.40 -0.30
CA TRP A 116 25.78 3.10 -0.01
C TRP A 116 24.95 2.33 1.01
N LYS A 117 24.51 3.04 2.05
CA LYS A 117 23.57 2.52 3.04
C LYS A 117 22.22 3.20 2.85
N GLN A 118 21.16 2.41 2.73
CA GLN A 118 19.80 2.95 2.79
C GLN A 118 19.54 3.48 4.21
N ILE A 119 19.18 4.76 4.32
CA ILE A 119 18.94 5.44 5.60
C ILE A 119 17.45 5.70 5.86
N GLY A 120 16.57 5.39 4.90
CA GLY A 120 15.13 5.48 5.05
C GLY A 120 14.42 5.73 3.72
N HIS A 121 13.26 6.37 3.79
CA HIS A 121 12.48 6.85 2.65
C HIS A 121 12.08 8.31 2.85
N VAL A 122 11.93 9.07 1.77
CA VAL A 122 11.52 10.48 1.85
C VAL A 122 9.99 10.62 2.02
N LEU A 123 9.23 9.68 1.45
CA LEU A 123 7.76 9.67 1.48
C LEU A 123 7.26 8.50 2.32
N GLU A 124 6.97 8.74 3.60
CA GLU A 124 6.58 7.69 4.56
C GLU A 124 5.16 7.88 5.13
N ARG A 125 4.51 9.01 4.84
CA ARG A 125 3.17 9.32 5.35
C ARG A 125 2.10 9.19 4.26
N PRO A 126 0.88 8.72 4.58
CA PRO A 126 -0.24 8.68 3.62
C PRO A 126 -0.61 10.04 3.02
N SER A 127 -0.34 11.15 3.72
CA SER A 127 -0.56 12.50 3.19
C SER A 127 0.46 12.92 2.11
N GLN A 128 1.59 12.23 2.01
CA GLN A 128 2.66 12.52 1.05
C GLN A 128 2.59 11.64 -0.21
N LEU A 129 2.06 10.42 -0.09
CA LEU A 129 2.10 9.41 -1.13
C LEU A 129 0.80 8.61 -1.17
N LYS A 130 0.15 8.56 -2.34
CA LYS A 130 -1.12 7.84 -2.55
C LYS A 130 -0.98 6.87 -3.72
N VAL A 131 -0.56 5.64 -3.46
CA VAL A 131 -0.28 4.62 -4.48
C VAL A 131 -1.04 3.32 -4.28
N GLU A 132 -2.00 3.26 -3.33
CA GLU A 132 -2.64 2.00 -2.93
C GLU A 132 -3.35 1.26 -4.08
N TYR A 133 -3.86 2.01 -5.06
CA TYR A 133 -4.60 1.48 -6.21
C TYR A 133 -3.87 1.67 -7.53
N THR A 134 -2.59 2.07 -7.49
CA THR A 134 -1.81 2.38 -8.68
C THR A 134 -1.18 1.12 -9.27
N GLY A 135 -1.12 1.03 -10.60
CA GLY A 135 -0.43 -0.07 -11.28
C GLY A 135 1.06 -0.12 -10.93
N MET A 136 1.68 -1.31 -10.98
CA MET A 136 3.06 -1.53 -10.50
C MET A 136 4.12 -0.62 -11.12
N ALA A 137 3.94 -0.20 -12.38
CA ALA A 137 4.85 0.69 -13.10
C ALA A 137 4.46 2.19 -13.00
N ALA A 138 3.35 2.51 -12.34
CA ALA A 138 2.89 3.87 -12.09
C ALA A 138 3.28 4.30 -10.65
N GLY A 139 2.92 5.50 -10.21
CA GLY A 139 3.27 6.04 -8.90
C GLY A 139 4.46 7.00 -8.99
N VAL A 140 5.47 6.83 -8.15
CA VAL A 140 6.60 7.77 -8.02
C VAL A 140 7.65 7.56 -9.11
N TYR A 141 7.78 8.52 -10.02
CA TYR A 141 8.78 8.52 -11.10
C TYR A 141 10.07 9.21 -10.66
N ALA A 142 11.00 9.41 -11.60
CA ALA A 142 12.33 9.97 -11.38
C ALA A 142 12.34 11.13 -10.37
N PRO A 143 12.98 10.95 -9.20
CA PRO A 143 13.16 12.03 -8.24
C PRO A 143 14.40 12.87 -8.58
N THR A 144 14.48 14.06 -8.00
CA THR A 144 15.70 14.86 -7.94
C THR A 144 15.90 15.40 -6.54
N ILE A 145 17.11 15.23 -5.99
CA ILE A 145 17.50 15.77 -4.68
C ILE A 145 18.55 16.87 -4.83
N ARG A 146 18.42 17.95 -4.06
CA ARG A 146 19.39 19.04 -3.95
C ARG A 146 19.54 19.47 -2.50
N TYR A 147 20.76 19.84 -2.12
CA TYR A 147 21.05 20.49 -0.84
C TYR A 147 21.32 21.98 -1.07
N ASN A 148 20.64 22.84 -0.32
CA ASN A 148 20.89 24.28 -0.33
C ASN A 148 21.77 24.64 0.89
N PRO A 149 23.03 25.07 0.67
CA PRO A 149 23.93 25.42 1.76
C PRO A 149 23.55 26.71 2.49
N HIS A 150 22.70 27.58 1.90
CA HIS A 150 22.34 28.86 2.50
C HIS A 150 21.32 28.74 3.64
N ASN A 151 20.46 27.72 3.58
CA ASN A 151 19.43 27.47 4.60
C ASN A 151 19.47 26.03 5.14
N GLU A 152 20.57 25.32 4.85
CA GLU A 152 20.83 23.95 5.29
C GLU A 152 19.72 22.94 4.99
N THR A 153 18.95 23.16 3.92
CA THR A 153 17.75 22.38 3.61
C THR A 153 17.95 21.48 2.40
N PHE A 154 17.47 20.24 2.50
CA PHE A 154 17.34 19.33 1.37
C PHE A 154 15.99 19.52 0.68
N TYR A 155 16.01 19.60 -0.64
CA TYR A 155 14.84 19.65 -1.50
C TYR A 155 14.81 18.37 -2.32
N MET A 156 13.68 17.68 -2.31
CA MET A 156 13.42 16.54 -3.17
C MET A 156 12.17 16.84 -3.99
N ILE A 157 12.27 16.70 -5.31
CA ILE A 157 11.15 16.82 -6.24
C ILE A 157 10.98 15.50 -6.99
N THR A 158 9.74 15.10 -7.23
CA THR A 158 9.37 13.92 -8.02
C THR A 158 7.97 14.14 -8.60
N THR A 159 7.54 13.25 -9.48
CA THR A 159 6.19 13.21 -10.02
C THR A 159 5.52 11.92 -9.58
N GLN A 160 4.36 12.04 -8.92
CA GLN A 160 3.47 10.90 -8.68
C GLN A 160 2.47 10.81 -9.84
N PHE A 161 2.62 9.80 -10.69
CA PHE A 161 1.64 9.44 -11.70
C PHE A 161 0.69 8.36 -11.14
N ALA A 162 -0.38 8.78 -10.48
CA ALA A 162 -1.42 7.89 -9.97
C ALA A 162 -2.75 8.29 -10.62
N GLY A 163 -3.08 7.61 -11.72
CA GLY A 163 -4.36 7.78 -12.39
C GLY A 163 -5.08 6.45 -12.52
N ASP A 164 -6.33 6.39 -12.05
CA ASP A 164 -7.37 5.82 -12.89
C ASP A 164 -7.52 6.79 -14.07
N PHE A 165 -7.55 6.28 -15.29
CA PHE A 165 -7.98 7.08 -16.44
C PHE A 165 -9.49 7.36 -16.33
N GLY A 166 -9.90 8.20 -15.37
CA GLY A 166 -11.29 8.65 -15.21
C GLY A 166 -12.23 7.63 -14.57
#